data_AF-A0A183N952-F1
#
_entry.id   AF-A0A183N952-F1
#
_cell.length_a   1.000
_cell.length_b   1.000
_cell.length_c   1.000
_cell.angle_alpha   90.00
_cell.angle_beta   90.00
_cell.angle_gamma   90.00
#
_symmetry.space_group_name_H-M   'P 1'
#
loop_
_entity.id
_entity.type
_entity.pdbx_description
1 polymer ?
#
loop_
_entity_poly.entity_id
_entity_poly.type
_entity_poly.pdbx_seq_one_letter_code
_entity_poly.pdbx_strand_id
1 'polypeptide(L)'
;MSEDEEEEPDEPEPETGPPLLTPLSEDAEIGSIPPWSTRITSQLIPHYAYAVLSSNIWPGAYALAQGRFFANIYIGWGLKYTGINFNPQIMPKPFEEFPSGLEITEVDDPTPEEEAAWRAAQAEAAQRQNEGQEEEEEEEEEEEEDDSGGDDDNDD
;
A
#
# COMPACT_ATOMS: atom_id res chain seq x y z
N MET A 1 -20.08 -23.60 -9.14
CA MET A 1 -19.53 -22.38 -8.54
C MET A 1 -18.38 -22.02 -9.46
N SER A 2 -18.53 -20.95 -10.21
CA SER A 2 -17.51 -20.45 -11.14
C SER A 2 -16.45 -19.72 -10.33
N GLU A 3 -15.21 -20.20 -10.42
CA GLU A 3 -14.01 -19.51 -9.96
C GLU A 3 -13.92 -18.17 -10.71
N ASP A 4 -14.16 -17.07 -10.00
CA ASP A 4 -13.84 -15.72 -10.43
C ASP A 4 -12.32 -15.59 -10.21
N GLU A 5 -11.52 -15.83 -11.26
CA GLU A 5 -10.13 -15.40 -11.28
C GLU A 5 -10.12 -13.88 -11.05
N GLU A 6 -9.61 -13.42 -9.90
CA GLU A 6 -9.28 -12.01 -9.69
C GLU A 6 -8.25 -11.61 -10.75
N GLU A 7 -8.75 -11.07 -11.86
CA GLU A 7 -7.97 -10.43 -12.90
C GLU A 7 -7.18 -9.30 -12.22
N GLU A 8 -5.86 -9.46 -12.11
CA GLU A 8 -4.99 -8.39 -11.61
C GLU A 8 -5.34 -7.10 -12.34
N PRO A 9 -5.50 -5.96 -11.65
CA PRO A 9 -5.89 -4.73 -12.31
C PRO A 9 -4.83 -4.40 -13.36
N ASP A 10 -5.22 -4.43 -14.64
CA ASP A 10 -4.37 -4.06 -15.77
C ASP A 10 -3.59 -2.77 -15.43
N GLU A 11 -2.27 -2.81 -15.60
CA GLU A 11 -1.45 -1.61 -15.41
C GLU A 11 -2.01 -0.50 -16.30
N PRO A 12 -2.19 0.73 -15.76
CA PRO A 12 -2.78 1.81 -16.54
C PRO A 12 -1.90 2.10 -17.75
N GLU A 13 -2.43 1.85 -18.95
CA GLU A 13 -1.73 2.15 -20.19
C GLU A 13 -1.31 3.63 -20.21
N PRO A 14 -0.06 3.94 -20.63
CA PRO A 14 0.42 5.31 -20.66
C PRO A 14 -0.39 6.13 -21.67
N GLU A 15 -1.17 7.10 -21.18
CA GLU A 15 -1.93 8.00 -22.03
C GLU A 15 -1.00 8.81 -22.96
N THR A 16 -1.24 8.74 -24.27
CA THR A 16 -0.53 9.57 -25.26
C THR A 16 -1.43 10.73 -25.68
N GLY A 17 -1.03 11.95 -25.29
CA GLY A 17 -1.75 13.18 -25.65
C GLY A 17 -1.50 13.65 -27.09
N PRO A 18 -2.32 14.59 -27.59
CA PRO A 18 -2.09 15.25 -28.88
C PRO A 18 -0.78 16.08 -28.85
N PRO A 19 -0.19 16.38 -30.02
CA PRO A 19 1.04 17.16 -30.09
C PRO A 19 0.88 18.59 -29.55
N LEU A 20 2.02 19.24 -29.26
CA LEU A 20 2.01 20.65 -28.89
C LEU A 20 1.48 21.49 -30.07
N LEU A 21 0.72 22.54 -29.74
CA LEU A 21 0.12 23.45 -30.72
C LEU A 21 -0.96 22.80 -31.63
N THR A 22 -1.60 21.73 -31.17
CA THR A 22 -2.83 21.21 -31.78
C THR A 22 -3.90 22.30 -31.84
N PRO A 23 -4.58 22.49 -32.98
CA PRO A 23 -5.60 23.52 -33.12
C PRO A 23 -6.86 23.17 -32.31
N LEU A 24 -7.53 24.20 -31.78
CA LEU A 24 -8.75 24.04 -30.97
C LEU A 24 -9.95 23.43 -31.73
N SER A 25 -9.86 23.32 -33.05
CA SER A 25 -10.85 22.61 -33.88
C SER A 25 -10.81 21.09 -33.71
N GLU A 26 -9.71 20.55 -33.18
CA GLU A 26 -9.53 19.13 -32.91
C GLU A 26 -9.86 18.76 -31.45
N ASP A 27 -10.29 19.73 -30.64
CA ASP A 27 -10.68 19.48 -29.26
C ASP A 27 -11.96 18.61 -29.21
N ALA A 28 -12.00 17.72 -28.22
CA ALA A 28 -13.12 16.80 -28.04
C ALA A 28 -14.42 17.52 -27.65
N GLU A 29 -15.54 17.09 -28.24
CA GLU A 29 -16.87 17.55 -27.87
C GLU A 29 -17.36 16.88 -26.58
N ILE A 30 -18.21 17.59 -25.82
CA ILE A 30 -18.91 17.01 -24.68
C ILE A 30 -20.34 16.70 -25.10
N GLY A 31 -20.61 15.42 -25.36
CA GLY A 31 -21.89 14.94 -25.87
C GLY A 31 -22.12 15.40 -27.31
N SER A 32 -22.83 16.52 -27.48
CA SER A 32 -23.05 17.17 -28.79
C SER A 32 -22.81 18.68 -28.74
N ILE A 33 -22.05 19.13 -27.74
CA ILE A 33 -21.72 20.53 -27.52
C ILE A 33 -20.25 20.72 -27.94
N PRO A 34 -19.97 21.64 -28.88
CA PRO A 34 -18.60 21.92 -29.27
C PRO A 34 -17.81 22.48 -28.08
N PRO A 35 -16.50 22.22 -27.98
CA PRO A 35 -15.67 22.67 -26.85
C PRO A 35 -15.54 24.19 -26.76
N TRP A 36 -15.70 24.89 -27.89
CA TRP A 36 -15.50 26.33 -28.02
C TRP A 36 -16.65 27.01 -28.77
N SER A 37 -16.97 28.24 -28.35
CA SER A 37 -17.92 29.13 -29.01
C SER A 37 -17.21 30.41 -29.49
N THR A 38 -17.38 30.77 -30.77
CA THR A 38 -16.79 32.00 -31.35
C THR A 38 -17.78 33.15 -31.42
N ARG A 39 -17.35 34.36 -31.08
CA ARG A 39 -18.14 35.61 -31.19
C ARG A 39 -17.25 36.77 -31.63
N ILE A 40 -17.87 37.84 -32.13
CA ILE A 40 -17.20 39.12 -32.38
C ILE A 40 -17.82 40.21 -31.51
N THR A 41 -17.01 41.15 -31.04
CA THR A 41 -17.49 42.19 -30.10
C THR A 41 -18.40 43.24 -30.74
N SER A 42 -18.24 43.50 -32.04
CA SER A 42 -19.06 44.47 -32.78
C SER A 42 -19.29 44.03 -34.21
N GLN A 43 -20.56 43.98 -34.62
CA GLN A 43 -20.96 43.76 -36.02
C GLN A 43 -21.06 45.07 -36.81
N LEU A 44 -21.23 46.21 -36.13
CA LEU A 44 -21.43 47.51 -36.76
C LEU A 44 -20.11 48.10 -37.28
N ILE A 45 -19.01 47.91 -36.54
CA ILE A 45 -17.68 48.39 -36.93
C ILE A 45 -16.65 47.25 -36.80
N PRO A 46 -16.66 46.28 -37.74
CA PRO A 46 -15.81 45.08 -37.65
C PRO A 46 -14.31 45.40 -37.62
N HIS A 47 -13.89 46.56 -38.15
CA HIS A 47 -12.48 46.97 -38.22
C HIS A 47 -11.83 47.15 -36.83
N TYR A 48 -12.63 47.46 -35.80
CA TYR A 48 -12.18 47.58 -34.41
C TYR A 48 -12.72 46.45 -33.52
N ALA A 49 -13.35 45.44 -34.11
CA ALA A 49 -13.91 44.32 -33.37
C ALA A 49 -12.80 43.34 -32.97
N TYR A 50 -13.00 42.71 -31.82
CA TYR A 50 -12.16 41.62 -31.33
C TYR A 50 -12.87 40.30 -31.63
N ALA A 51 -12.10 39.29 -32.01
CA ALA A 51 -12.55 37.91 -31.99
C ALA A 51 -12.50 37.41 -30.54
N VAL A 52 -13.61 36.82 -30.10
CA VAL A 52 -13.77 36.24 -28.76
C VAL A 52 -14.02 34.76 -28.92
N LEU A 53 -13.22 33.95 -28.26
CA LEU A 53 -13.43 32.52 -28.12
C LEU A 53 -13.79 32.23 -26.66
N SER A 54 -14.88 31.51 -26.43
CA SER A 54 -15.36 31.13 -25.10
C SER A 54 -15.31 29.62 -24.96
N SER A 55 -14.72 29.10 -23.88
CA SER A 55 -14.79 27.67 -23.60
C SER A 55 -16.18 27.30 -23.09
N ASN A 56 -16.75 26.25 -23.67
CA ASN A 56 -18.01 25.66 -23.19
C ASN A 56 -17.74 24.61 -22.09
N ILE A 57 -16.52 24.04 -22.05
CA ILE A 57 -16.08 23.06 -21.04
C ILE A 57 -15.68 23.74 -19.74
N TRP A 58 -15.06 24.91 -19.82
CA TRP A 58 -14.67 25.71 -18.66
C TRP A 58 -15.38 27.06 -18.71
N PRO A 59 -16.65 27.14 -18.25
CA PRO A 59 -17.39 28.40 -18.22
C PRO A 59 -16.59 29.47 -17.46
N GLY A 60 -16.27 30.56 -18.17
CA GLY A 60 -15.41 31.62 -17.66
C GLY A 60 -14.05 31.73 -18.33
N ALA A 61 -13.63 30.74 -19.13
CA ALA A 61 -12.42 30.83 -19.95
C ALA A 61 -12.71 31.55 -21.27
N TYR A 62 -11.93 32.60 -21.54
CA TYR A 62 -12.02 33.40 -22.75
C TYR A 62 -10.64 33.61 -23.38
N ALA A 63 -10.60 33.56 -24.70
CA ALA A 63 -9.47 34.04 -25.50
C ALA A 63 -9.94 35.19 -26.39
N LEU A 64 -9.16 36.26 -26.44
CA LEU A 64 -9.43 37.48 -27.19
C LEU A 64 -8.30 37.69 -28.19
N ALA A 65 -8.63 38.09 -29.42
CA ALA A 65 -7.63 38.42 -30.43
C ALA A 65 -8.07 39.60 -31.31
N GLN A 66 -7.12 40.49 -31.61
CA GLN A 66 -7.22 41.54 -32.63
C GLN A 66 -5.84 41.85 -33.21
N GLY A 67 -5.63 41.54 -34.49
CA GLY A 67 -4.34 41.75 -35.15
C GLY A 67 -3.20 40.97 -34.47
N ARG A 68 -2.25 41.69 -33.87
CA ARG A 68 -1.09 41.12 -33.15
C ARG A 68 -1.30 41.01 -31.64
N PHE A 69 -2.41 41.53 -31.13
CA PHE A 69 -2.75 41.46 -29.72
C PHE A 69 -3.65 40.25 -29.47
N PHE A 70 -3.27 39.44 -28.47
CA PHE A 70 -4.11 38.36 -27.97
C PHE A 70 -3.97 38.26 -26.45
N ALA A 71 -5.04 37.81 -25.79
CA ALA A 71 -5.06 37.61 -24.35
C ALA A 71 -5.97 36.43 -24.01
N ASN A 72 -5.56 35.65 -23.01
CA ASN A 72 -6.33 34.55 -22.46
C ASN A 72 -6.64 34.86 -21.00
N ILE A 73 -7.90 34.71 -20.60
CA ILE A 73 -8.35 35.03 -19.24
C ILE A 73 -9.36 34.00 -18.75
N TYR A 74 -9.28 33.67 -17.47
CA TYR A 74 -10.27 32.86 -16.79
C TYR A 74 -10.94 33.66 -15.67
N ILE A 75 -12.27 33.76 -15.71
CA ILE A 75 -13.09 34.36 -14.65
C ILE A 75 -14.27 33.42 -14.41
N GLY A 76 -14.16 32.57 -13.38
CA GLY A 76 -15.18 31.59 -13.07
C GLY A 76 -14.91 30.84 -11.78
N TRP A 77 -15.72 29.80 -11.54
CA TRP A 77 -15.75 29.05 -10.27
C TRP A 77 -14.77 27.88 -10.19
N GLY A 78 -13.98 27.63 -11.25
CA GLY A 78 -13.15 26.43 -11.35
C GLY A 78 -13.95 25.14 -11.52
N LEU A 79 -15.19 25.23 -12.01
CA LEU A 79 -16.05 24.07 -12.23
C LEU A 79 -16.05 23.67 -13.71
N LYS A 80 -15.57 22.47 -13.99
CA LYS A 80 -15.60 21.86 -15.32
C LYS A 80 -17.04 21.46 -15.65
N TYR A 81 -17.51 21.86 -16.82
CA TYR A 81 -18.73 21.31 -17.39
C TYR A 81 -18.41 19.93 -17.99
N THR A 82 -19.04 18.89 -17.48
CA THR A 82 -18.82 17.50 -17.90
C THR A 82 -20.02 16.90 -18.64
N GLY A 83 -21.10 17.67 -18.83
CA GLY A 83 -22.36 17.19 -19.43
C GLY A 83 -23.16 16.22 -18.57
N ILE A 84 -22.56 15.70 -17.48
CA ILE A 84 -23.19 14.82 -16.50
C ILE A 84 -23.35 15.55 -15.17
N ASN A 85 -24.38 15.16 -14.41
CA ASN A 85 -24.54 15.66 -13.05
C ASN A 85 -23.43 15.08 -12.16
N PHE A 86 -23.10 15.82 -11.09
CA PHE A 86 -22.19 15.31 -10.06
C PHE A 86 -22.75 14.01 -9.48
N ASN A 87 -22.01 12.91 -9.66
CA ASN A 87 -22.29 11.64 -9.03
C ASN A 87 -21.23 11.41 -7.95
N PRO A 88 -21.59 11.40 -6.65
CA PRO A 88 -20.63 11.15 -5.58
C PRO A 88 -20.03 9.74 -5.74
N GLN A 89 -18.76 9.61 -5.36
CA GLN A 89 -18.10 8.31 -5.37
C GLN A 89 -18.85 7.35 -4.45
N ILE A 90 -19.14 6.15 -4.95
CA ILE A 90 -19.75 5.09 -4.16
C ILE A 90 -18.71 4.63 -3.13
N MET A 91 -19.17 4.19 -1.96
CA MET A 91 -18.25 3.64 -0.96
C MET A 91 -17.46 2.47 -1.57
N PRO A 92 -16.15 2.36 -1.28
CA PRO A 92 -15.35 1.24 -1.74
C PRO A 92 -15.96 -0.07 -1.24
N LYS A 93 -15.74 -1.15 -2.00
CA LYS A 93 -16.16 -2.48 -1.58
C LYS A 93 -15.51 -2.80 -0.22
N PRO A 94 -16.24 -3.39 0.74
CA PRO A 94 -15.63 -3.93 1.94
C PRO A 94 -14.54 -4.94 1.58
N PHE A 95 -13.51 -5.02 2.42
CA PHE A 95 -12.50 -6.06 2.29
C PHE A 95 -13.11 -7.43 2.57
N GLU A 96 -12.64 -8.43 1.85
CA GLU A 96 -13.03 -9.82 2.09
C GLU A 96 -12.36 -10.33 3.38
N GLU A 97 -13.12 -11.12 4.14
CA GLU A 97 -12.57 -11.79 5.33
C GLU A 97 -11.57 -12.86 4.89
N PHE A 98 -10.54 -13.10 5.70
CA PHE A 98 -9.64 -14.22 5.45
C PHE A 98 -10.46 -15.51 5.41
N PRO A 99 -10.32 -16.35 4.37
CA PRO A 99 -11.06 -17.60 4.31
C PRO A 99 -10.69 -18.42 5.53
N SER A 100 -11.67 -18.75 6.37
CA SER A 100 -11.47 -19.65 7.50
C SER A 100 -11.17 -21.05 6.95
N GLY A 101 -9.90 -21.30 6.63
CA GLY A 101 -9.42 -22.55 6.07
C GLY A 101 -9.36 -23.68 7.09
N LEU A 102 -9.12 -24.89 6.60
CA LEU A 102 -8.84 -26.12 7.36
C LEU A 102 -7.52 -26.09 8.16
N GLU A 103 -6.81 -24.95 8.21
CA GLU A 103 -5.52 -24.82 8.88
C GLU A 103 -5.61 -24.93 10.41
N ILE A 104 -6.82 -24.81 10.98
CA ILE A 104 -7.08 -25.17 12.37
C ILE A 104 -7.21 -26.68 12.44
N THR A 105 -6.06 -27.37 12.47
CA THR A 105 -6.00 -28.81 12.78
C THR A 105 -5.76 -28.94 14.28
N GLU A 106 -6.78 -29.40 14.99
CA GLU A 106 -6.64 -29.85 16.37
C GLU A 106 -5.75 -31.10 16.37
N VAL A 107 -4.63 -31.04 17.10
CA VAL A 107 -3.82 -32.22 17.37
C VAL A 107 -4.41 -32.93 18.59
N ASP A 108 -4.49 -34.26 18.52
CA ASP A 108 -4.97 -35.06 19.65
C ASP A 108 -4.08 -34.84 20.89
N ASP A 109 -4.71 -34.71 22.06
CA ASP A 109 -3.99 -34.64 23.33
C ASP A 109 -3.20 -35.94 23.57
N PRO A 110 -1.96 -35.87 24.10
CA PRO A 110 -1.16 -37.06 24.40
C PRO A 110 -1.88 -37.97 25.40
N THR A 111 -1.71 -39.27 25.24
CA THR A 111 -2.35 -40.23 26.14
C THR A 111 -1.71 -40.20 27.54
N PRO A 112 -2.44 -40.59 28.61
CA PRO A 112 -1.87 -40.63 29.96
C PRO A 112 -0.65 -41.55 30.10
N GLU A 113 -0.58 -42.59 29.28
CA GLU A 113 0.53 -43.55 29.26
C GLU A 113 1.80 -42.92 28.67
N GLU A 114 1.66 -42.16 27.57
CA GLU A 114 2.76 -41.43 26.94
C GLU A 114 3.29 -40.31 27.85
N GLU A 115 2.40 -39.58 28.54
CA GLU A 115 2.80 -38.57 29.51
C GLU A 115 3.54 -39.18 30.72
N ALA A 116 3.09 -40.35 31.21
CA ALA A 116 3.75 -41.07 32.29
C ALA A 116 5.13 -41.60 31.88
N ALA A 117 5.25 -42.13 30.66
CA ALA A 117 6.52 -42.58 30.10
C ALA A 117 7.49 -41.41 29.91
N TRP A 118 7.00 -40.26 29.43
CA TRP A 118 7.79 -39.03 29.30
C TRP A 118 8.26 -38.50 30.65
N ARG A 119 7.39 -38.51 31.67
CA ARG A 119 7.73 -38.12 33.04
C ARG A 119 8.76 -39.05 33.67
N ALA A 120 8.63 -40.37 33.46
CA ALA A 120 9.57 -41.36 33.94
C ALA A 120 10.94 -41.21 33.26
N ALA A 121 10.98 -41.03 31.94
CA ALA A 121 12.22 -40.80 31.19
C ALA A 121 12.93 -39.51 31.63
N GLN A 122 12.17 -38.45 31.94
CA GLN A 122 12.74 -37.22 32.51
C GLN A 122 13.28 -37.42 33.92
N ALA A 123 12.58 -38.17 34.76
CA ALA A 123 13.04 -38.47 36.11
C ALA A 123 14.31 -39.33 36.08
N GLU A 124 14.39 -40.32 35.19
CA GLU A 124 15.59 -41.13 35.00
C GLU A 124 16.77 -40.31 34.44
N ALA A 125 16.51 -39.41 33.48
CA ALA A 125 17.54 -38.51 32.95
C ALA A 125 18.04 -37.53 34.01
N ALA A 126 17.14 -36.97 34.83
CA ALA A 126 17.50 -36.09 35.95
C ALA A 126 18.26 -36.86 37.03
N GLN A 127 17.87 -38.10 37.32
CA GLN A 127 18.58 -38.96 38.26
C GLN A 127 19.98 -39.31 37.75
N ARG A 128 20.13 -39.67 36.46
CA ARG A 128 21.46 -39.88 35.86
C ARG A 128 22.31 -38.62 35.83
N GLN A 129 21.72 -37.45 35.67
CA GLN A 129 22.43 -36.17 35.78
C GLN A 129 22.85 -35.89 37.23
N ASN A 130 22.00 -36.18 38.20
CA ASN A 130 22.31 -35.99 39.63
C ASN A 130 23.37 -36.99 40.10
N GLU A 131 23.26 -38.27 39.74
CA GLU A 131 24.26 -39.30 40.04
C GLU A 131 25.61 -38.96 39.39
N GLY A 132 25.61 -38.48 38.14
CA GLY A 132 26.85 -38.01 37.50
C GLY A 132 27.43 -36.72 38.10
N GLN A 133 26.62 -35.88 38.74
CA GLN A 133 27.07 -34.69 39.47
C GLN A 133 27.57 -35.05 40.87
N GLU A 134 26.92 -36.00 41.55
CA GLU A 134 27.35 -36.52 42.86
C GLU A 134 28.66 -37.32 42.72
N GLU A 135 28.84 -38.10 41.65
CA GLU A 135 30.13 -38.76 41.35
C GLU A 135 31.25 -37.75 41.01
N GLU A 136 30.95 -36.64 40.32
CA GLU A 136 31.92 -35.55 40.08
C GLU A 136 32.23 -34.76 41.38
N GLU A 137 31.27 -34.54 42.28
CA GLU A 137 31.50 -33.90 43.59
C GLU A 137 32.25 -34.81 44.58
N GLU A 138 32.00 -36.13 44.59
CA GLU A 138 32.75 -37.09 45.42
C GLU A 138 34.21 -37.26 44.94
N GLU A 139 34.48 -37.20 43.62
CA GLU A 139 35.86 -37.19 43.10
C GLU A 139 36.60 -35.88 43.45
N GLU A 140 35.92 -34.72 43.48
CA GLU A 140 36.53 -33.45 43.95
C GLU A 140 36.77 -33.41 45.48
N GLU A 141 35.91 -34.05 46.30
CA GLU A 141 36.13 -34.14 47.76
C GLU A 141 37.23 -35.16 48.14
N GLU A 142 37.40 -36.26 47.40
CA GLU A 142 38.51 -37.21 47.63
C GLU A 142 39.89 -36.64 47.23
N GLU A 143 39.97 -35.70 46.28
CA GLU A 143 41.23 -34.99 45.97
C GLU A 143 41.62 -33.94 47.03
N GLU A 144 40.68 -33.40 47.82
CA GLU A 144 40.94 -32.42 48.89
C GLU A 144 41.32 -33.07 50.25
N GLU A 145 41.00 -34.35 50.50
CA GLU A 145 41.39 -35.06 51.74
C GLU A 145 42.82 -35.68 51.72
N ASP A 146 43.52 -35.78 50.57
CA ASP A 146 44.90 -36.32 50.47
C ASP A 146 46.03 -35.26 50.62
N ASP A 147 45.72 -33.95 50.77
CA ASP A 147 46.75 -32.90 51.02
C ASP A 147 46.97 -32.56 52.51
N SER A 148 46.49 -33.41 53.43
CA SER A 148 46.91 -33.37 54.84
C SER A 148 48.34 -33.93 55.00
N GLY A 149 49.38 -33.21 54.54
CA GLY A 149 50.73 -33.76 54.59
C GLY A 149 51.95 -32.92 54.17
N GLY A 150 52.17 -31.74 54.75
CA GLY A 150 53.53 -31.32 55.14
C GLY A 150 54.17 -30.10 54.48
N ASP A 151 55.19 -29.61 55.21
CA ASP A 151 56.15 -28.52 54.97
C ASP A 151 55.67 -27.09 55.27
N ASP A 152 55.89 -26.56 56.48
CA ASP A 152 57.16 -26.01 57.05
C ASP A 152 57.82 -24.89 56.21
N ASP A 153 57.96 -23.75 56.87
CA ASP A 153 58.95 -22.68 56.69
C ASP A 153 59.08 -21.97 55.32
N ASN A 154 58.68 -20.68 55.26
CA ASN A 154 59.68 -19.59 55.16
C ASN A 154 59.08 -18.18 55.41
N ASP A 155 59.80 -17.41 56.24
CA ASP A 155 59.72 -15.96 56.46
C ASP A 155 60.07 -15.14 55.20
N ASP A 156 59.33 -14.06 54.93
CA ASP A 156 59.85 -12.70 54.61
C ASP A 156 58.76 -11.63 54.88
#